data_AF-D3S4N8-F1
#
_entry.id   AF-D3S4N8-F1
#
_cell.length_a   1.000
_cell.length_b   1.000
_cell.length_c   1.000
_cell.angle_alpha   90.00
_cell.angle_beta   90.00
_cell.angle_gamma   90.00
#
_symmetry.space_group_name_H-M   'P 1'
#
loop_
_entity.id
_entity.type
_entity.pdbx_description
1 polymer ?
#
loop_
_entity_poly.entity_id
_entity_poly.type
_entity_poly.pdbx_seq_one_letter_code
_entity_poly.pdbx_strand_id
1 'polypeptide(L)' 'MIKVKKEHWKKPRNAYLTFVAVAKPVGNSTMISPALPPEYCGKKLLITVLDNDKETLEIQKD' A
#
# COMPACT_ATOMS: atom_id res chain seq x y z
N MET A 1 -21.48 0.33 -3.77
CA MET A 1 -20.82 -0.99 -3.95
C MET A 1 -19.67 -0.82 -4.93
N ILE A 2 -18.41 -1.00 -4.49
CA ILE A 2 -17.24 -0.84 -5.37
C ILE A 2 -17.13 -2.11 -6.22
N LYS A 3 -17.20 -1.97 -7.55
CA LYS A 3 -17.11 -3.09 -8.49
C LYS A 3 -15.74 -3.10 -9.15
N VAL A 4 -14.81 -3.88 -8.62
CA VAL A 4 -13.47 -4.05 -9.19
C VAL A 4 -13.54 -5.12 -10.29
N LYS A 5 -13.24 -4.75 -11.54
CA LYS A 5 -13.08 -5.69 -12.66
C LYS A 5 -11.60 -5.87 -12.96
N LYS A 6 -11.07 -7.08 -12.80
CA LYS A 6 -9.74 -7.46 -13.32
C LYS A 6 -9.94 -8.59 -14.32
N GLU A 7 -9.36 -8.48 -15.51
CA GLU A 7 -9.62 -9.41 -16.64
C GLU A 7 -9.32 -10.90 -16.33
N HIS A 8 -8.47 -11.21 -15.36
CA HIS A 8 -7.91 -12.56 -15.19
C HIS A 8 -7.98 -13.12 -13.76
N TRP A 9 -9.11 -12.98 -13.06
CA TRP A 9 -9.29 -13.67 -11.78
C TRP A 9 -9.56 -15.17 -11.99
N LYS A 10 -8.55 -16.02 -11.74
CA LYS A 10 -8.68 -17.49 -11.86
C LYS A 10 -9.33 -18.16 -10.64
N LYS A 11 -9.39 -17.49 -9.48
CA LYS A 11 -9.94 -18.02 -8.21
C LYS A 11 -10.58 -16.90 -7.37
N PRO A 12 -11.59 -17.20 -6.52
CA PRO A 12 -12.13 -16.24 -5.56
C PRO A 12 -11.03 -15.73 -4.63
N ARG A 13 -11.04 -14.42 -4.35
CA ARG A 13 -10.12 -13.80 -3.40
C ARG A 13 -10.90 -12.88 -2.47
N ASN A 14 -10.53 -12.87 -1.20
CA ASN A 14 -11.01 -11.86 -0.26
C ASN A 14 -10.39 -10.52 -0.64
N ALA A 15 -11.22 -9.49 -0.75
CA ALA A 15 -10.78 -8.11 -0.94
C ALA A 15 -10.95 -7.37 0.38
N TYR A 16 -9.85 -6.87 0.92
CA TYR A 16 -9.85 -6.02 2.11
C TYR A 16 -9.54 -4.59 1.69
N LEU A 17 -10.13 -3.62 2.37
CA LEU A 17 -9.77 -2.22 2.16
C LEU A 17 -8.35 -2.01 2.67
N THR A 18 -7.48 -1.49 1.81
CA THR A 18 -6.08 -1.18 2.13
C THR A 18 -5.84 0.30 1.85
N PHE A 19 -5.04 0.94 2.70
CA PHE A 19 -4.63 2.32 2.55
C PHE A 19 -3.17 2.36 2.12
N VAL A 20 -2.86 3.15 1.09
CA VAL A 20 -1.47 3.47 0.73
C VAL A 20 -1.13 4.78 1.41
N ALA A 21 -0.07 4.77 2.21
CA ALA A 21 0.36 5.94 2.97
C ALA A 21 1.89 5.97 3.08
N VAL A 22 2.42 7.15 3.32
CA VAL A 22 3.85 7.39 3.53
C VAL A 22 4.14 7.34 5.03
N ALA A 23 5.07 6.47 5.40
CA ALA A 23 5.65 6.43 6.74
C ALA A 23 6.80 7.46 6.82
N LYS A 24 6.70 8.41 7.76
CA LYS A 24 7.75 9.39 8.05
C LYS A 24 8.29 9.22 9.46
N PRO A 25 9.61 9.27 9.67
CA PRO A 25 10.18 9.24 11.02
C PRO A 25 9.82 10.52 11.78
N VAL A 26 9.45 10.39 13.05
CA VAL A 26 9.19 11.48 13.98
C VAL A 26 9.77 11.09 15.34
N GLY A 27 10.98 11.57 15.64
CA GLY A 27 11.72 11.16 16.85
C GLY A 27 11.95 9.65 16.88
N ASN A 28 11.56 9.00 17.99
CA ASN A 28 11.62 7.54 18.16
C ASN A 28 10.34 6.83 17.67
N SER A 29 9.59 7.45 16.77
CA SER A 29 8.29 6.95 16.30
C SER A 29 8.13 7.16 14.79
N THR A 30 7.12 6.52 14.21
CA THR A 30 6.76 6.67 12.80
C THR A 30 5.36 7.24 12.70
N MET A 31 5.19 8.28 11.90
CA MET A 31 3.89 8.86 11.57
C MET A 31 3.48 8.40 10.17
N ILE A 32 2.22 7.98 10.02
CA ILE A 32 1.64 7.55 8.75
C ILE A 32 0.80 8.70 8.17
N SER A 33 1.04 9.06 6.90
CA SER A 33 0.30 10.13 6.20
C SER A 33 -0.20 9.64 4.83
N PRO A 34 -1.50 9.77 4.50
CA PRO A 34 -2.55 10.43 5.28
C PRO A 34 -2.90 9.68 6.57
N ALA A 35 -3.46 10.39 7.54
CA ALA A 35 -3.88 9.80 8.82
C ALA A 35 -4.96 8.75 8.57
N LEU A 36 -4.88 7.63 9.30
CA LEU A 36 -5.93 6.62 9.27
C LEU A 36 -7.22 7.18 9.87
N PRO A 37 -8.40 6.76 9.36
CA PRO A 37 -9.66 7.20 9.93
C PRO A 37 -9.79 6.83 11.43
N PRO A 38 -10.45 7.66 12.26
CA PRO A 38 -10.51 7.46 13.72
C PRO A 38 -11.05 6.10 14.16
N GLU A 39 -11.94 5.49 13.37
CA GLU A 39 -12.52 4.17 13.62
C GLU A 39 -11.51 3.01 13.55
N TYR A 40 -10.28 3.27 13.11
CA TYR A 40 -9.18 2.30 13.12
C TYR A 40 -8.25 2.45 14.33
N CYS A 41 -8.46 3.46 15.18
CA CYS A 41 -7.66 3.65 16.39
C CYS A 41 -7.79 2.46 17.36
N GLY A 42 -6.66 1.96 17.89
CA GLY A 42 -6.61 0.80 18.78
C GLY A 42 -6.71 -0.57 18.09
N LYS A 43 -6.93 -0.61 16.76
CA LYS A 43 -6.91 -1.86 15.98
C LYS A 43 -5.49 -2.25 15.59
N LYS A 44 -5.26 -3.55 15.38
CA LYS A 44 -4.00 -4.07 14.85
C LYS A 44 -3.90 -3.77 13.35
N LEU A 45 -2.70 -3.39 12.90
CA LEU A 45 -2.40 -3.08 11.50
C LEU A 45 -1.44 -4.11 10.91
N LEU A 46 -1.67 -4.48 9.65
CA LEU A 46 -0.69 -5.17 8.82
C LEU A 46 -0.05 -4.13 7.90
N ILE A 47 1.28 -4.02 7.95
CA ILE A 47 2.03 -3.08 7.11
C ILE A 47 2.74 -3.87 6.02
N THR A 48 2.52 -3.47 4.77
CA THR A 48 3.24 -3.99 3.61
C THR A 48 4.07 -2.86 3.03
N VAL A 49 5.39 -3.04 2.98
CA VAL A 49 6.29 -2.11 2.30
C VAL A 49 6.07 -2.28 0.80
N LEU A 50 5.80 -1.16 0.12
CA LEU A 50 5.74 -1.10 -1.33
C LEU A 50 7.07 -0.51 -1.79
N ASP A 51 7.99 -1.34 -2.25
CA ASP A 51 9.16 -0.84 -2.96
C ASP A 51 8.66 -0.27 -4.30
N ASN A 52 8.90 1.02 -4.52
CA ASN A 52 8.90 1.52 -5.88
C ASN A 52 10.19 0.98 -6.50
N ASP A 53 10.09 -0.14 -7.21
CA ASP A 53 11.10 -0.49 -8.21
C ASP A 53 11.20 0.71 -9.16
N LYS A 54 12.16 1.60 -8.90
CA LYS A 54 12.72 2.40 -9.98
C LYS A 54 13.42 1.37 -10.85
N GLU A 55 12.69 0.86 -11.84
CA GLU A 55 13.28 0.28 -13.03
C GLU A 55 14.40 1.23 -13.49
N THR A 56 15.64 0.89 -13.18
CA THR A 56 16.78 1.43 -13.92
C THR A 56 16.66 0.79 -15.30
N LEU A 57 15.88 1.42 -16.18
CA LEU A 57 15.97 1.17 -17.61
C LEU A 57 17.35 1.66 -18.04
N GLU A 58 18.36 0.82 -17.87
CA GLU A 58 19.62 0.95 -18.60
C GLU A 58 19.27 0.81 -20.08
N ILE A 59 19.11 1.95 -20.75
CA ILE A 59 19.09 2.00 -22.21
C ILE A 59 20.49 1.56 -22.63
N GLN A 60 20.65 0.29 -22.98
CA GLN A 60 21.80 -0.16 -23.76
C GLN A 60 21.83 0.67 -25.04
N LYS A 61 22.83 1.53 -25.16
CA LYS A 61 23.26 2.07 -26.45
C LYS A 61 24.35 1.15 -26.95
N ASP A 62 24.13 0.62 -28.15
CA ASP A 62 25.08 -0.13 -28.96
C ASP A 62 26.46 0.55 -29.06
#